data_AF-A0A1H1Q3X4-F1
#
_entry.id   AF-A0A1H1Q3X4-F1
#
_cell.length_a   1.000
_cell.length_b   1.000
_cell.length_c   1.000
_cell.angle_alpha   90.00
_cell.angle_beta   90.00
_cell.angle_gamma   90.00
#
_symmetry.space_group_name_H-M   'P 1'
#
loop_
_entity.id
_entity.type
_entity.pdbx_description
1 polymer ?
#
loop_
_entity_poly.entity_id
_entity_poly.type
_entity_poly.pdbx_seq_one_letter_code
_entity_poly.pdbx_strand_id
1 'polypeptide(L)' 'MKREEAKRLIIHEWEKWIKTQPIKPDQATGRDSLKFYLELKDAQSPLLKFQGRGRDKWHIVHGWLVSDGRISN' A
#
# COMPACT_ATOMS: atom_id res chain seq x y z
N MET A 1 -9.75 -8.87 9.76
CA MET A 1 -8.29 -8.76 9.49
C MET A 1 -7.66 -7.82 10.51
N LYS A 2 -6.61 -8.28 11.20
CA LYS A 2 -5.82 -7.43 12.13
C LYS A 2 -4.90 -6.50 11.33
N ARG A 3 -4.49 -5.36 11.91
CA ARG A 3 -3.62 -4.39 11.22
C ARG A 3 -2.28 -4.98 10.76
N GLU A 4 -1.67 -5.87 11.54
CA GLU A 4 -0.38 -6.49 11.19
C GLU A 4 -0.51 -7.47 10.02
N GLU A 5 -1.63 -8.17 9.94
CA GLU A 5 -1.96 -9.04 8.81
C GLU A 5 -2.24 -8.21 7.56
N ALA A 6 -3.02 -7.13 7.70
CA ALA A 6 -3.24 -6.18 6.62
C ALA A 6 -1.93 -5.56 6.12
N LYS A 7 -1.02 -5.17 7.02
CA LYS A 7 0.30 -4.65 6.66
C LYS A 7 1.06 -5.65 5.80
N ARG A 8 1.22 -6.89 6.27
CA ARG A 8 1.94 -7.93 5.52
C ARG A 8 1.34 -8.17 4.13
N LEU A 9 0.01 -8.24 4.04
CA LEU A 9 -0.66 -8.45 2.75
C LEU A 9 -0.54 -7.23 1.82
N ILE A 10 -0.61 -6.01 2.35
CA ILE A 10 -0.41 -4.77 1.60
C ILE A 10 1.01 -4.71 1.01
N ILE A 11 2.04 -5.01 1.82
CA ILE A 11 3.43 -5.05 1.33
C ILE A 11 3.61 -6.11 0.25
N HIS A 12 3.05 -7.31 0.45
CA HIS A 12 3.13 -8.38 -0.53
C HIS A 12 2.44 -8.04 -1.86
N GLU A 13 1.24 -7.45 -1.81
CA GLU A 13 0.57 -7.00 -3.03
C GLU A 13 1.24 -5.81 -3.68
N TRP A 14 1.86 -4.92 -2.89
CA TRP A 14 2.70 -3.87 -3.45
C TRP A 14 3.87 -4.45 -4.24
N GLU A 15 4.57 -5.46 -3.72
CA GLU A 15 5.68 -6.11 -4.43
C GLU A 15 5.24 -6.79 -5.73
N LYS A 16 4.00 -7.28 -5.80
CA LYS A 16 3.45 -7.80 -7.05
C LYS A 16 3.04 -6.69 -8.00
N TRP A 17 2.35 -5.68 -7.50
CA TRP A 17 1.85 -4.56 -8.28
C TRP A 17 3.00 -3.75 -8.89
N ILE A 18 4.09 -3.50 -8.14
CA ILE A 18 5.22 -2.75 -8.68
C ILE A 18 5.92 -3.48 -9.83
N LYS A 19 5.88 -4.82 -9.85
CA LYS A 19 6.40 -5.64 -10.97
C LYS A 19 5.53 -5.55 -12.22
N THR A 20 4.25 -5.18 -12.10
CA THR A 20 3.38 -4.96 -13.26
C THR A 20 3.48 -3.54 -13.81
N GLN A 21 4.03 -2.61 -13.03
CA GLN A 21 4.26 -1.25 -13.47
C GLN A 21 5.59 -1.12 -14.23
N PRO A 22 5.70 -0.20 -15.19
CA PRO A 22 6.96 0.15 -15.83
C PRO A 22 7.85 1.03 -14.93
N ILE A 23 7.95 0.69 -13.64
CA ILE A 23 8.64 1.46 -12.60
C ILE A 23 9.69 0.57 -11.95
N LYS A 24 10.88 1.10 -11.71
CA LYS A 24 11.89 0.37 -10.94
C LYS A 24 11.45 0.34 -9.46
N PRO A 25 11.47 -0.82 -8.78
CA PRO A 25 11.08 -0.93 -7.37
C PRO A 25 11.81 0.08 -6.46
N ASP A 26 13.10 0.29 -6.69
CA ASP A 26 13.94 1.27 -5.97
C ASP A 26 13.63 2.75 -6.29
N GLN A 27 12.79 3.04 -7.27
CA GLN A 27 12.40 4.39 -7.67
C GLN A 27 10.93 4.69 -7.39
N ALA A 28 10.22 3.79 -6.71
CA ALA A 28 8.82 4.00 -6.42
C ALA A 28 8.63 5.20 -5.48
N THR A 29 7.70 6.09 -5.86
CA THR A 29 7.45 7.35 -5.18
C THR A 29 6.14 7.31 -4.38
N GLY A 30 5.91 8.33 -3.55
CA GLY A 30 4.62 8.54 -2.90
C GLY A 30 3.44 8.58 -3.88
N ARG A 31 3.65 9.04 -5.12
CA ARG A 31 2.61 9.05 -6.16
C ARG A 31 2.21 7.64 -6.61
N ASP A 32 3.18 6.74 -6.71
CA ASP A 32 2.96 5.34 -7.10
C ASP A 32 2.20 4.60 -6.01
N SER A 33 2.54 4.87 -4.75
CA SER A 33 1.80 4.35 -3.61
C SER A 33 0.34 4.83 -3.58
N LEU A 34 0.08 6.08 -4.00
CA LEU A 34 -1.28 6.61 -4.11
C LEU A 34 -2.05 5.91 -5.22
N LYS A 35 -1.42 5.69 -6.38
CA LYS A 35 -2.03 4.94 -7.48
C LYS A 35 -2.43 3.52 -7.05
N PHE A 36 -1.51 2.79 -6.42
CA PHE A 36 -1.76 1.48 -5.85
C PHE A 36 -2.93 1.48 -4.87
N TYR A 37 -2.97 2.45 -3.94
CA TYR A 37 -4.07 2.56 -2.98
C TYR A 37 -5.43 2.82 -3.66
N LEU A 38 -5.45 3.67 -4.69
CA LEU A 38 -6.66 3.93 -5.46
C LEU A 38 -7.15 2.67 -6.19
N GLU A 39 -6.26 1.90 -6.80
CA GLU A 39 -6.60 0.62 -7.44
C GLU A 39 -7.18 -0.40 -6.43
N LEU A 40 -6.58 -0.51 -5.24
CA LEU A 40 -7.14 -1.35 -4.18
C LEU A 40 -8.52 -0.88 -3.71
N LYS A 41 -8.74 0.43 -3.67
CA LYS A 41 -10.02 1.02 -3.28
C LYS A 41 -11.10 0.78 -4.34
N ASP A 42 -10.74 0.97 -5.61
CA ASP A 42 -11.63 0.74 -6.76
C ASP A 42 -12.05 -0.74 -6.85
N ALA A 43 -11.10 -1.65 -6.69
CA ALA A 43 -11.34 -3.09 -6.62
C ALA A 43 -12.05 -3.55 -5.34
N GLN A 44 -12.42 -2.64 -4.43
CA GLN A 44 -12.98 -2.93 -3.11
C GLN A 44 -12.22 -4.01 -2.35
N SER A 45 -10.89 -3.98 -2.49
CA SER A 45 -10.01 -5.06 -2.04
C SER A 45 -10.19 -5.32 -0.55
N PRO A 46 -10.26 -6.60 -0.12
CA PRO A 46 -10.34 -6.95 1.30
C PRO A 46 -9.13 -6.43 2.10
N LEU A 47 -8.02 -6.11 1.41
CA LEU A 47 -6.83 -5.50 1.99
C LEU A 47 -7.09 -4.13 2.63
N LEU A 48 -8.15 -3.44 2.24
CA LEU A 48 -8.55 -2.16 2.84
C LEU A 48 -9.66 -2.32 3.90
N LYS A 49 -10.08 -3.54 4.25
CA LYS A 49 -11.12 -3.81 5.26
C LYS A 49 -10.58 -3.83 6.70
N PHE A 50 -9.32 -3.46 6.95
CA PHE A 50 -8.77 -3.33 8.31
C PHE A 50 -9.34 -2.12 9.06
N GLN A 51 -9.29 -2.20 10.39
CA GLN A 51 -9.78 -1.11 11.26
C GLN A 51 -8.82 0.10 11.25
N GLY A 52 -9.31 1.22 10.73
CA GLY A 52 -8.59 2.50 10.66
C GLY A 52 -8.50 3.27 11.99
N ARG A 53 -9.31 2.90 13.01
CA ARG A 53 -9.43 3.62 14.31
C ARG A 53 -9.44 5.16 14.14
N GLY A 54 -10.25 5.67 13.20
CA GLY A 54 -10.40 7.11 12.96
C GLY A 54 -9.30 7.79 12.13
N ARG A 55 -8.23 7.08 11.76
CA ARG A 55 -7.18 7.58 10.85
C ARG A 55 -7.48 7.14 9.41
N ASP A 56 -7.20 8.01 8.45
CA ASP A 56 -7.28 7.68 7.03
C ASP A 56 -6.48 6.42 6.70
N LYS A 57 -7.17 5.45 6.08
CA LYS A 57 -6.55 4.21 5.63
C LYS A 57 -5.41 4.46 4.65
N TRP A 58 -5.53 5.50 3.83
CA TRP A 58 -4.47 5.99 2.97
C TRP A 58 -3.20 6.31 3.76
N HIS A 59 -3.28 7.19 4.76
CA HIS A 59 -2.12 7.54 5.61
C HIS A 59 -1.51 6.33 6.31
N ILE A 60 -2.34 5.34 6.68
CA ILE A 60 -1.86 4.09 7.27
C ILE A 60 -1.05 3.27 6.23
N VAL A 61 -1.61 3.05 5.04
CA VAL A 61 -0.96 2.29 3.96
C VAL A 61 0.33 2.98 3.49
N HIS A 62 0.27 4.29 3.26
CA HIS A 62 1.44 5.09 2.90
C HIS A 62 2.54 4.96 3.96
N GLY A 63 2.19 5.12 5.24
CA GLY A 63 3.14 4.96 6.34
C GLY A 63 3.75 3.56 6.41
N TRP A 64 3.00 2.51 6.07
CA TRP A 64 3.53 1.15 5.99
C TRP A 64 4.55 0.98 4.87
N LEU A 65 4.27 1.52 3.68
CA LEU A 65 5.18 1.45 2.54
C LEU A 65 6.47 2.23 2.77
N VAL A 66 6.39 3.42 3.36
CA VAL A 66 7.57 4.20 3.76
C VAL A 66 8.39 3.47 4.82
N SER A 67 7.73 2.94 5.86
CA SER A 67 8.44 2.26 6.97
C SER A 67 9.13 0.97 6.53
N ASP A 68 8.65 0.34 5.48
CA ASP A 68 9.21 -0.90 4.90
C ASP A 68 10.26 -0.60 3.81
N GLY A 69 10.58 0.67 3.56
CA GLY A 69 11.56 1.10 2.55
C GLY A 69 11.11 0.89 1.11
N ARG A 70 9.81 0.68 0.89
CA ARG A 70 9.25 0.38 -0.44
C ARG A 70 9.04 1.60 -1.31
N ILE A 71 8.98 2.78 -0.69
CA ILE A 71 8.92 4.08 -1.34
C ILE A 71 9.79 5.05 -0.57
N SER A 72 10.41 5.99 -1.28
CA SER A 72 11.11 7.12 -0.65
C SER A 72 10.13 8.27 -0.42
N ASN A 73 10.18 8.86 0.77
CA ASN A 73 9.35 10.00 1.18
C ASN A 73 9.95 11.34 0.76
#